data_AF-A0A9Q3D6W5-F1
#
_entry.id   AF-A0A9Q3D6W5-F1
#
_cell.length_a   1.000
_cell.length_b   1.000
_cell.length_c   1.000
_cell.angle_alpha   90.00
_cell.angle_beta   90.00
_cell.angle_gamma   90.00
#
_symmetry.space_group_name_H-M   'P 1'
#
loop_
_entity.id
_entity.type
_entity.pdbx_description
1 polymer ?
#
loop_
_entity_poly.entity_id
_entity_poly.type
_entity_poly.pdbx_seq_one_letter_code
_entity_poly.pdbx_strand_id
1 'polypeptide(L)'
;MDWVMVLPPGGDRSYNAFLELVYRYRKTPMFLPCHKDDTAMNTAIMIWNKAISHTGLFHNIISDREPKFTSELWKNLHNLLGTKLSFSTPYHPQTYVLAERMRQTLEEMVRRFCAYGLEFKYSGGFNHDWCTYIPSLELAYKTSIHSSTGKTNEILEKGLNPTLPYDTLKKDLVDIHPTASSLRLMIDKARHHANRCMQDSFKYAKESWNKSHKPPDFKIQDLFLVSSLIFNNIKCPKKLKDSFAEPFMIKALHRPNAVQLELTGELMNKHPDFPVSLIKTYSSSEKELFPLRNKPPLEIPPLEDGEEKKILKVVKERRTRNKKEREYLVSYRNSTK
;
A
#
# COMPACT_ATOMS: atom_id res chain seq x y z
N MET A 1 -5.85 -2.65 12.51
CA MET A 1 -6.62 -1.51 13.01
C MET A 1 -5.66 -0.36 13.01
N ASP A 2 -6.03 0.69 12.32
CA ASP A 2 -5.26 1.91 12.33
C ASP A 2 -6.25 3.05 12.52
N TRP A 3 -5.90 4.01 13.37
CA TRP A 3 -6.73 5.17 13.58
C TRP A 3 -6.24 6.27 12.66
N VAL A 4 -6.91 6.46 11.52
CA VAL A 4 -6.46 7.50 10.59
C VAL A 4 -7.66 8.11 9.88
N MET A 5 -8.16 9.22 10.44
CA MET A 5 -8.21 10.54 9.81
C MET A 5 -9.17 11.44 10.59
N VAL A 6 -8.70 12.62 11.01
CA VAL A 6 -9.60 13.69 11.44
C VAL A 6 -10.25 14.26 10.19
N LEU A 7 -11.57 14.17 10.11
CA LEU A 7 -12.37 14.71 9.02
C LEU A 7 -13.23 15.87 9.52
N PRO A 8 -13.71 16.75 8.62
CA PRO A 8 -14.74 17.71 8.97
C PRO A 8 -15.94 17.00 9.61
N PRO A 9 -16.63 17.62 10.59
CA PRO A 9 -17.83 17.05 11.19
C PRO A 9 -18.84 16.60 10.13
N GLY A 10 -19.31 15.35 10.24
CA GLY A 10 -20.25 14.75 9.31
C GLY A 10 -21.25 13.80 9.97
N GLY A 11 -22.39 13.61 9.32
CA GLY A 11 -23.55 12.86 9.75
C GLY A 11 -24.35 13.60 10.82
N ASP A 12 -25.50 13.03 11.17
CA ASP A 12 -26.40 13.57 12.21
C ASP A 12 -25.74 13.70 13.60
N ARG A 13 -24.67 12.95 13.82
CA ARG A 13 -23.96 12.88 15.11
C ARG A 13 -22.65 13.68 15.11
N SER A 14 -22.39 14.45 14.05
CA SER A 14 -21.18 15.28 13.92
C SER A 14 -19.90 14.47 14.18
N TYR A 15 -19.81 13.28 13.58
CA TYR A 15 -18.60 12.46 13.62
C TYR A 15 -17.44 13.24 13.00
N ASN A 16 -16.27 13.19 13.64
CA ASN A 16 -15.10 13.97 13.22
C ASN A 16 -13.87 13.08 12.94
N ALA A 17 -14.05 11.77 13.00
CA ALA A 17 -13.03 10.78 12.65
C ALA A 17 -13.69 9.48 12.18
N PHE A 18 -12.90 8.58 11.59
CA PHE A 18 -13.30 7.19 11.42
C PHE A 18 -12.20 6.25 11.91
N LEU A 19 -12.61 5.08 12.40
CA LEU A 19 -11.72 3.96 12.67
C LEU A 19 -11.68 3.04 11.44
N GLU A 20 -10.48 2.72 10.98
CA GLU A 20 -10.28 1.75 9.89
C GLU A 20 -9.96 0.35 10.42
N LEU A 21 -10.75 -0.61 9.97
CA LEU A 21 -10.56 -2.04 10.19
C LEU A 21 -10.28 -2.73 8.86
N VAL A 22 -9.07 -3.28 8.70
CA VAL A 22 -8.71 -4.03 7.50
C VAL A 22 -8.62 -5.52 7.81
N TYR A 23 -9.45 -6.31 7.12
CA TYR A 23 -9.38 -7.77 7.17
C TYR A 23 -8.25 -8.27 6.29
N ARG A 24 -7.09 -8.62 6.89
CA ARG A 24 -5.87 -8.99 6.15
C ARG A 24 -6.05 -10.14 5.14
N TYR A 25 -6.83 -11.16 5.49
CA TYR A 25 -7.07 -12.30 4.60
C TYR A 25 -7.92 -11.91 3.40
N ARG A 26 -8.98 -11.13 3.66
CA ARG A 26 -10.01 -10.81 2.68
C ARG A 26 -9.69 -9.56 1.86
N LYS A 27 -8.70 -8.77 2.30
CA LYS A 27 -8.29 -7.50 1.69
C LYS A 27 -9.43 -6.48 1.65
N THR A 28 -10.33 -6.55 2.64
CA THR A 28 -11.52 -5.69 2.70
C THR A 28 -11.41 -4.70 3.86
N PRO A 29 -11.57 -3.41 3.58
CA PRO A 29 -11.65 -2.36 4.58
C PRO A 29 -13.08 -2.26 5.14
N MET A 30 -13.18 -1.78 6.37
CA MET A 30 -14.39 -1.35 7.03
C MET A 30 -14.08 -0.06 7.78
N PHE A 31 -14.91 0.96 7.57
CA PHE A 31 -14.80 2.26 8.21
C PHE A 31 -15.93 2.47 9.18
N LEU A 32 -15.56 2.85 10.40
CA LEU A 32 -16.50 3.08 11.47
C LEU A 32 -16.44 4.56 11.84
N PRO A 33 -17.43 5.38 11.41
CA PRO A 33 -17.52 6.78 11.83
C PRO A 33 -17.57 6.89 13.35
N CYS A 34 -16.76 7.80 13.89
CA CYS A 34 -16.52 7.93 15.33
C CYS A 34 -16.07 9.35 15.68
N HIS A 35 -15.82 9.57 16.97
CA HIS A 35 -15.28 10.81 17.48
C HIS A 35 -13.80 10.63 17.87
N LYS A 36 -12.97 11.63 17.58
CA LYS A 36 -11.54 11.63 17.96
C LYS A 36 -11.36 11.33 19.45
N ASP A 37 -12.24 11.87 20.27
CA ASP A 37 -12.17 11.76 21.73
C ASP A 37 -12.94 10.55 22.28
N ASP A 38 -13.37 9.61 21.41
CA ASP A 38 -14.04 8.38 21.85
C ASP A 38 -13.16 7.60 22.83
N THR A 39 -13.77 7.14 23.91
CA THR A 39 -13.07 6.32 24.92
C THR A 39 -12.76 4.91 24.38
N ALA A 40 -11.91 4.18 25.09
CA ALA A 40 -11.66 2.77 24.79
C ALA A 40 -12.95 1.92 24.83
N MET A 41 -13.88 2.26 25.74
CA MET A 41 -15.18 1.58 25.84
C MET A 41 -16.09 1.89 24.64
N ASN A 42 -16.19 3.16 24.23
CA ASN A 42 -16.95 3.54 23.02
C ASN A 42 -16.42 2.79 21.80
N THR A 43 -15.09 2.73 21.68
CA THR A 43 -14.39 2.04 20.58
C THR A 43 -14.69 0.53 20.60
N ALA A 44 -14.68 -0.10 21.77
CA ALA A 44 -15.02 -1.52 21.93
C ALA A 44 -16.47 -1.82 21.53
N ILE A 45 -17.43 -1.03 22.00
CA ILE A 45 -18.85 -1.17 21.64
C ILE A 45 -19.04 -0.99 20.12
N MET A 46 -18.39 0.00 19.53
CA MET A 46 -18.47 0.25 18.10
C MET A 46 -17.95 -0.93 17.27
N ILE A 47 -16.78 -1.46 17.62
CA ILE A 47 -16.19 -2.64 16.97
C ILE A 47 -17.08 -3.87 17.17
N TRP A 48 -17.68 -4.03 18.34
CA TRP A 48 -18.62 -5.12 18.60
C TRP A 48 -19.82 -5.05 17.66
N ASN A 49 -20.48 -3.89 17.64
CA ASN A 49 -21.72 -3.69 16.91
C ASN A 49 -21.57 -3.72 15.40
N LYS A 50 -20.40 -3.33 14.87
CA LYS A 50 -20.18 -3.17 13.43
C LYS A 50 -19.22 -4.17 12.83
N ALA A 51 -18.21 -4.62 13.56
CA ALA A 51 -17.23 -5.53 13.00
C ALA A 51 -17.52 -6.97 13.43
N ILE A 52 -17.54 -7.21 14.75
CA ILE A 52 -17.71 -8.55 15.32
C ILE A 52 -19.10 -9.12 14.98
N SER A 53 -20.15 -8.30 15.00
CA SER A 53 -21.50 -8.73 14.60
C SER A 53 -21.59 -9.23 13.15
N HIS A 54 -20.73 -8.73 12.25
CA HIS A 54 -20.73 -9.10 10.84
C HIS A 54 -19.76 -10.22 10.50
N THR A 55 -18.63 -10.33 11.22
CA THR A 55 -17.55 -11.27 10.87
C THR A 55 -17.24 -12.31 11.93
N GLY A 56 -17.81 -12.17 13.12
CA GLY A 56 -17.39 -12.90 14.31
C GLY A 56 -16.12 -12.33 14.93
N LEU A 57 -15.65 -13.00 15.98
CA LEU A 57 -14.52 -12.57 16.79
C LEU A 57 -13.18 -12.71 16.05
N PHE A 58 -12.30 -11.72 16.22
CA PHE A 58 -10.95 -11.74 15.66
C PHE A 58 -10.02 -12.68 16.43
N HIS A 59 -9.18 -13.42 15.71
CA HIS A 59 -8.15 -14.26 16.36
C HIS A 59 -6.94 -13.42 16.81
N ASN A 60 -6.59 -12.41 16.02
CA ASN A 60 -5.48 -11.51 16.30
C ASN A 60 -5.81 -10.11 15.78
N ILE A 61 -5.65 -9.11 16.63
CA ILE A 61 -5.80 -7.69 16.29
C ILE A 61 -4.41 -7.09 16.25
N ILE A 62 -4.06 -6.52 15.09
CA ILE A 62 -2.84 -5.74 14.93
C ILE A 62 -3.24 -4.27 14.94
N SER A 63 -2.74 -3.50 15.91
CA SER A 63 -2.97 -2.06 16.01
C SER A 63 -1.67 -1.29 16.22
N ASP A 64 -1.72 0.02 16.05
CA ASP A 64 -0.71 0.92 16.59
C ASP A 64 -0.80 0.99 18.13
N ARG A 65 0.07 1.81 18.73
CA ARG A 65 0.18 1.96 20.19
C ARG A 65 -0.68 3.11 20.73
N GLU A 66 -1.80 3.41 20.09
CA GLU A 66 -2.70 4.46 20.59
C GLU A 66 -3.19 4.16 22.03
N PRO A 67 -3.38 5.18 22.90
CA PRO A 67 -3.80 4.98 24.29
C PRO A 67 -5.05 4.12 24.46
N LYS A 68 -6.00 4.18 23.50
CA LYS A 68 -7.24 3.41 23.54
C LYS A 68 -6.97 1.91 23.44
N PHE A 69 -6.13 1.49 22.47
CA PHE A 69 -5.77 0.08 22.25
C PHE A 69 -4.75 -0.45 23.26
N THR A 70 -4.01 0.44 23.92
CA THR A 70 -3.06 0.05 24.98
C THR A 70 -3.65 0.16 26.39
N SER A 71 -4.89 0.63 26.53
CA SER A 71 -5.62 0.74 27.78
C SER A 71 -5.81 -0.61 28.48
N GLU A 72 -5.96 -0.56 29.80
CA GLU A 72 -6.21 -1.75 30.63
C GLU A 72 -7.53 -2.42 30.26
N LEU A 73 -8.59 -1.63 30.02
CA LEU A 73 -9.88 -2.13 29.55
C LEU A 73 -9.73 -2.92 28.26
N TRP A 74 -9.03 -2.38 27.26
CA TRP A 74 -8.86 -3.04 25.96
C TRP A 74 -8.10 -4.36 26.08
N LYS A 75 -7.03 -4.38 26.86
CA LYS A 75 -6.25 -5.59 27.14
C LYS A 75 -7.07 -6.66 27.85
N ASN A 76 -7.78 -6.28 28.92
CA ASN A 76 -8.59 -7.22 29.71
C ASN A 76 -9.78 -7.76 28.89
N LEU A 77 -10.44 -6.92 28.11
CA LEU A 77 -11.52 -7.31 27.21
C LEU A 77 -11.05 -8.37 26.21
N HIS A 78 -9.93 -8.14 25.52
CA HIS A 78 -9.43 -9.09 24.54
C HIS A 78 -8.82 -10.34 25.15
N ASN A 79 -8.24 -10.26 26.35
CA ASN A 79 -7.85 -11.43 27.12
C ASN A 79 -9.06 -12.31 27.46
N LEU A 80 -10.16 -11.71 27.93
CA LEU A 80 -11.41 -12.42 28.22
C LEU A 80 -11.99 -13.10 26.96
N LEU A 81 -11.96 -12.41 25.82
CA LEU A 81 -12.44 -12.93 24.55
C LEU A 81 -11.47 -13.94 23.90
N GLY A 82 -10.26 -14.13 24.43
CA GLY A 82 -9.24 -14.98 23.80
C GLY A 82 -8.67 -14.41 22.48
N THR A 83 -8.82 -13.10 22.25
CA THR A 83 -8.26 -12.41 21.09
C THR A 83 -6.82 -12.00 21.37
N LYS A 84 -5.87 -12.38 20.52
CA LYS A 84 -4.49 -11.91 20.65
C LYS A 84 -4.37 -10.44 20.24
N LEU A 85 -3.70 -9.61 21.05
CA LEU A 85 -3.32 -8.24 20.69
C LEU A 85 -1.86 -8.21 20.24
N SER A 86 -1.61 -7.57 19.10
CA SER A 86 -0.28 -7.37 18.54
C SER A 86 -0.07 -5.89 18.21
N PHE A 87 0.80 -5.20 18.95
CA PHE A 87 1.08 -3.80 18.69
C PHE A 87 2.22 -3.64 17.69
N SER A 88 2.06 -2.76 16.71
CA SER A 88 3.16 -2.43 15.82
C SER A 88 4.29 -1.72 16.55
N THR A 89 5.50 -1.96 16.07
CA THR A 89 6.64 -1.15 16.46
C THR A 89 6.61 0.14 15.66
N PRO A 90 6.93 1.29 16.26
CA PRO A 90 7.30 2.46 15.46
C PRO A 90 8.41 2.01 14.50
N TYR A 91 8.30 2.36 13.21
CA TYR A 91 9.27 2.03 12.14
C TYR A 91 9.19 0.66 11.43
N HIS A 92 8.04 -0.04 11.40
CA HIS A 92 7.89 -1.23 10.53
C HIS A 92 6.85 -1.06 9.39
N PRO A 93 7.15 -0.23 8.36
CA PRO A 93 6.23 0.07 7.26
C PRO A 93 5.80 -1.18 6.45
N GLN A 94 6.60 -2.26 6.44
CA GLN A 94 6.30 -3.46 5.67
C GLN A 94 5.02 -4.19 6.08
N THR A 95 4.63 -4.14 7.36
CA THR A 95 3.42 -4.82 7.85
C THR A 95 2.14 -4.10 7.44
N TYR A 96 2.26 -2.80 7.12
CA TYR A 96 1.13 -1.89 6.89
C TYR A 96 0.93 -1.49 5.43
N VAL A 97 1.86 -1.83 4.51
CA VAL A 97 1.79 -1.39 3.10
C VAL A 97 0.46 -1.73 2.43
N LEU A 98 -0.14 -2.88 2.77
CA LEU A 98 -1.41 -3.28 2.18
C LEU A 98 -2.57 -2.41 2.70
N ALA A 99 -2.66 -2.23 4.01
CA ALA A 99 -3.68 -1.36 4.62
C ALA A 99 -3.51 0.09 4.14
N GLU A 100 -2.26 0.56 4.05
CA GLU A 100 -1.91 1.89 3.53
C GLU A 100 -2.48 2.15 2.13
N ARG A 101 -2.27 1.22 1.20
CA ARG A 101 -2.79 1.35 -0.17
C ARG A 101 -4.32 1.29 -0.22
N MET A 102 -4.94 0.48 0.63
CA MET A 102 -6.39 0.39 0.75
C MET A 102 -6.97 1.71 1.24
N ARG A 103 -6.43 2.22 2.35
CA ARG A 103 -6.79 3.50 2.93
C ARG A 103 -6.67 4.64 1.92
N GLN A 104 -5.53 4.76 1.23
CA GLN A 104 -5.33 5.77 0.19
C GLN A 104 -6.39 5.71 -0.92
N THR A 105 -6.76 4.51 -1.36
CA THR A 105 -7.81 4.33 -2.38
C THR A 105 -9.15 4.87 -1.88
N LEU A 106 -9.47 4.62 -0.62
CA LEU A 106 -10.76 4.97 -0.04
C LEU A 106 -10.84 6.45 0.34
N GLU A 107 -9.75 7.03 0.85
CA GLU A 107 -9.62 8.48 1.04
C GLU A 107 -9.82 9.22 -0.28
N GLU A 108 -9.25 8.72 -1.36
CA GLU A 108 -9.45 9.30 -2.69
C GLU A 108 -10.92 9.16 -3.12
N MET A 109 -11.56 7.99 -2.90
CA MET A 109 -12.99 7.81 -3.15
C MET A 109 -13.83 8.83 -2.36
N VAL A 110 -13.61 8.96 -1.04
CA VAL A 110 -14.31 9.93 -0.18
C VAL A 110 -14.09 11.35 -0.70
N ARG A 111 -12.85 11.74 -1.02
CA ARG A 111 -12.52 13.07 -1.54
C ARG A 111 -13.23 13.37 -2.86
N ARG A 112 -13.28 12.40 -3.78
CA ARG A 112 -13.96 12.56 -5.07
C ARG A 112 -15.46 12.75 -4.93
N PHE A 113 -16.10 12.11 -3.95
CA PHE A 113 -17.55 12.22 -3.75
C PHE A 113 -17.97 13.33 -2.79
N CYS A 114 -17.13 13.71 -1.82
CA CYS A 114 -17.47 14.70 -0.79
C CYS A 114 -16.89 16.09 -1.07
N ALA A 115 -15.63 16.19 -1.52
CA ALA A 115 -14.96 17.48 -1.73
C ALA A 115 -15.13 18.00 -3.16
N TYR A 116 -15.12 17.10 -4.14
CA TYR A 116 -15.26 17.42 -5.56
C TYR A 116 -16.58 16.91 -6.17
N GLY A 117 -17.42 16.30 -5.34
CA GLY A 117 -18.55 15.49 -5.77
C GLY A 117 -19.91 16.17 -5.64
N LEU A 118 -20.94 15.34 -5.66
CA LEU A 118 -22.33 15.74 -5.88
C LEU A 118 -22.92 16.42 -4.64
N GLU A 119 -23.19 17.72 -4.74
CA GLU A 119 -24.06 18.43 -3.80
C GLU A 119 -25.51 17.99 -4.00
N PHE A 120 -25.92 16.90 -3.34
CA PHE A 120 -27.32 16.59 -3.16
C PHE A 120 -27.81 17.29 -1.89
N LYS A 121 -28.34 18.50 -2.07
CA LYS A 121 -29.06 19.22 -1.03
C LYS A 121 -30.50 18.72 -1.00
N TYR A 122 -30.89 18.00 0.04
CA TYR A 122 -32.31 17.79 0.31
C TYR A 122 -32.93 19.11 0.74
N SER A 123 -34.21 19.35 0.46
CA SER A 123 -34.90 20.60 0.88
C SER A 123 -34.97 20.80 2.39
N GLY A 124 -34.56 19.78 3.18
CA GLY A 124 -34.41 19.83 4.64
C GLY A 124 -32.98 20.10 5.14
N GLY A 125 -32.03 20.49 4.28
CA GLY A 125 -30.66 20.87 4.69
C GLY A 125 -29.67 19.72 4.87
N PHE A 126 -30.06 18.48 4.55
CA PHE A 126 -29.14 17.34 4.56
C PHE A 126 -28.19 17.42 3.37
N ASN A 127 -26.91 17.69 3.66
CA ASN A 127 -25.83 17.55 2.69
C ASN A 127 -25.32 16.10 2.76
N HIS A 128 -25.20 15.43 1.61
CA HIS A 128 -24.54 14.13 1.57
C HIS A 128 -23.05 14.34 1.86
N ASP A 129 -22.61 13.89 3.03
CA ASP A 129 -21.23 13.99 3.49
C ASP A 129 -20.53 12.63 3.52
N TRP A 130 -19.29 12.65 3.99
CA TRP A 130 -18.46 11.45 4.03
C TRP A 130 -19.08 10.32 4.88
N CYS A 131 -19.77 10.64 5.98
CA CYS A 131 -20.46 9.66 6.81
C CYS A 131 -21.56 8.93 6.02
N THR A 132 -22.32 9.70 5.22
CA THR A 132 -23.42 9.19 4.41
C THR A 132 -22.91 8.31 3.26
N TYR A 133 -21.75 8.65 2.68
CA TYR A 133 -21.20 7.91 1.55
C TYR A 133 -20.44 6.64 1.93
N ILE A 134 -19.89 6.52 3.15
CA ILE A 134 -19.08 5.36 3.57
C ILE A 134 -19.70 4.01 3.18
N PRO A 135 -20.98 3.71 3.50
CA PRO A 135 -21.55 2.40 3.17
C PRO A 135 -21.56 2.12 1.66
N SER A 136 -21.83 3.14 0.85
CA SER A 136 -21.83 3.02 -0.62
C SER A 136 -20.42 2.83 -1.18
N LEU A 137 -19.44 3.55 -0.63
CA LEU A 137 -18.04 3.44 -1.04
C LEU A 137 -17.43 2.10 -0.63
N GLU A 138 -17.75 1.59 0.56
CA GLU A 138 -17.37 0.23 0.97
C GLU A 138 -17.95 -0.84 0.06
N LEU A 139 -19.23 -0.74 -0.29
CA LEU A 139 -19.88 -1.67 -1.20
C LEU A 139 -19.23 -1.61 -2.59
N ALA A 140 -18.97 -0.41 -3.10
CA ALA A 140 -18.28 -0.21 -4.37
C ALA A 140 -16.86 -0.83 -4.34
N TYR A 141 -16.14 -0.69 -3.23
CA TYR A 141 -14.82 -1.32 -3.06
C TYR A 141 -14.92 -2.84 -3.07
N LYS A 142 -15.83 -3.42 -2.27
CA LYS A 142 -16.01 -4.89 -2.16
C LYS A 142 -16.44 -5.54 -3.47
N THR A 143 -17.16 -4.81 -4.31
CA THR A 143 -17.67 -5.27 -5.62
C THR A 143 -16.78 -4.88 -6.80
N SER A 144 -15.67 -4.17 -6.57
CA SER A 144 -14.69 -3.85 -7.60
C SER A 144 -13.69 -4.99 -7.80
N ILE A 145 -13.26 -5.22 -9.04
CA ILE A 145 -12.26 -6.24 -9.36
C ILE A 145 -10.88 -5.72 -8.94
N HIS A 146 -10.19 -6.46 -8.08
CA HIS A 146 -8.82 -6.12 -7.69
C HIS A 146 -7.78 -6.69 -8.66
N SER A 147 -6.83 -5.85 -9.09
CA SER A 147 -5.76 -6.24 -10.04
C SER A 147 -4.92 -7.43 -9.57
N SER A 148 -4.73 -7.59 -8.24
CA SER A 148 -3.93 -8.69 -7.69
C SER A 148 -4.63 -10.06 -7.70
N THR A 149 -5.96 -10.10 -7.77
CA THR A 149 -6.75 -11.34 -7.67
C THR A 149 -7.58 -11.61 -8.93
N GLY A 150 -7.82 -10.61 -9.77
CA GLY A 150 -8.71 -10.69 -10.93
C GLY A 150 -10.17 -10.95 -10.55
N LYS A 151 -10.53 -10.82 -9.27
CA LYS A 151 -11.87 -11.07 -8.72
C LYS A 151 -12.26 -9.95 -7.77
N THR A 152 -13.56 -9.83 -7.52
CA THR A 152 -14.10 -8.96 -6.47
C THR A 152 -13.84 -9.57 -5.09
N ASN A 153 -13.73 -8.75 -4.06
CA ASN A 153 -13.58 -9.26 -2.70
C ASN A 153 -14.81 -10.05 -2.26
N GLU A 154 -16.02 -9.62 -2.66
CA GLU A 154 -17.23 -10.31 -2.25
C GLU A 154 -17.30 -11.75 -2.78
N ILE A 155 -16.87 -12.01 -4.03
CA ILE A 155 -16.75 -13.38 -4.55
C ILE A 155 -15.72 -14.19 -3.75
N LEU A 156 -14.59 -13.58 -3.40
CA LEU A 156 -13.54 -14.26 -2.63
C LEU A 156 -13.99 -14.57 -1.18
N GLU A 157 -14.86 -13.75 -0.62
CA GLU A 157 -15.33 -13.88 0.76
C GLU A 157 -16.58 -14.77 0.91
N LYS A 158 -17.58 -14.55 0.05
CA LYS A 158 -18.92 -15.12 0.17
C LYS A 158 -19.31 -16.01 -1.02
N GLY A 159 -18.49 -16.05 -2.07
CA GLY A 159 -18.78 -16.82 -3.28
C GLY A 159 -19.81 -16.19 -4.22
N LEU A 160 -20.33 -14.99 -3.90
CA LEU A 160 -21.34 -14.30 -4.69
C LEU A 160 -21.12 -12.79 -4.66
N ASN A 161 -21.48 -12.10 -5.73
CA ASN A 161 -21.59 -10.64 -5.74
C ASN A 161 -23.05 -10.25 -5.44
N PRO A 162 -23.29 -9.22 -4.61
CA PRO A 162 -24.63 -8.67 -4.46
C PRO A 162 -25.07 -8.04 -5.77
N THR A 163 -26.37 -8.12 -6.04
CA THR A 163 -27.00 -7.30 -7.08
C THR A 163 -27.02 -5.85 -6.63
N LEU A 164 -26.42 -4.95 -7.41
CA LEU A 164 -26.38 -3.54 -7.06
C LEU A 164 -27.69 -2.84 -7.50
N PRO A 165 -28.11 -1.76 -6.82
CA PRO A 165 -29.33 -1.04 -7.19
C PRO A 165 -29.38 -0.62 -8.67
N TYR A 166 -28.22 -0.29 -9.24
CA TYR A 166 -28.09 0.07 -10.64
C TYR A 166 -28.40 -1.10 -11.60
N ASP A 167 -28.03 -2.32 -11.24
CA ASP A 167 -28.17 -3.50 -12.11
C ASP A 167 -29.65 -3.84 -12.36
N THR A 168 -30.51 -3.51 -11.39
CA THR A 168 -31.96 -3.80 -11.43
C THR A 168 -32.82 -2.56 -11.68
N LEU A 169 -32.21 -1.40 -11.97
CA LEU A 169 -32.93 -0.14 -12.09
C LEU A 169 -33.85 -0.16 -13.33
N LYS A 170 -35.17 -0.18 -13.11
CA LYS A 170 -36.17 -0.13 -14.18
C LYS A 170 -36.25 1.29 -14.76
N LYS A 171 -35.93 1.44 -16.04
CA LYS A 171 -35.86 2.74 -16.72
C LYS A 171 -37.22 3.24 -17.23
N ASP A 172 -38.15 2.33 -17.47
CA ASP A 172 -39.39 2.62 -18.22
C ASP A 172 -40.64 2.64 -17.31
N LEU A 173 -40.46 2.86 -16.01
CA LEU A 173 -41.58 3.04 -15.09
C LEU A 173 -42.27 4.38 -15.37
N VAL A 174 -43.57 4.31 -15.67
CA VAL A 174 -44.41 5.47 -16.04
C VAL A 174 -44.86 6.23 -14.79
N ASP A 175 -45.26 5.52 -13.72
CA ASP A 175 -45.65 6.10 -12.43
C ASP A 175 -44.57 5.88 -11.39
N ILE A 176 -43.82 6.94 -11.06
CA ILE A 176 -42.76 6.91 -10.05
C ILE A 176 -43.03 7.99 -9.02
N HIS A 177 -43.06 7.60 -7.74
CA HIS A 177 -43.14 8.55 -6.62
C HIS A 177 -41.99 9.59 -6.71
N PRO A 178 -42.21 10.89 -6.48
CA PRO A 178 -41.19 11.93 -6.66
C PRO A 178 -39.84 11.63 -5.98
N THR A 179 -39.88 11.05 -4.77
CA THR A 179 -38.68 10.62 -4.03
C THR A 179 -37.93 9.45 -4.69
N ALA A 180 -38.64 8.53 -5.33
CA ALA A 180 -37.99 7.46 -6.08
C ALA A 180 -37.36 8.00 -7.38
N SER A 181 -38.00 8.99 -8.01
CA SER A 181 -37.44 9.72 -9.16
C SER A 181 -36.17 10.49 -8.79
N SER A 182 -36.11 11.12 -7.61
CA SER A 182 -34.91 11.81 -7.13
C SER A 182 -33.77 10.83 -6.84
N LEU A 183 -34.06 9.65 -6.28
CA LEU A 183 -33.06 8.58 -6.09
C LEU A 183 -32.50 8.08 -7.43
N ARG A 184 -33.35 7.89 -8.43
CA ARG A 184 -32.90 7.52 -9.80
C ARG A 184 -31.93 8.57 -10.35
N LEU A 185 -32.31 9.84 -10.28
CA LEU A 185 -31.46 10.94 -10.72
C LEU A 185 -30.13 10.98 -9.95
N MET A 186 -30.17 10.67 -8.65
CA MET A 186 -28.98 10.60 -7.80
C MET A 186 -28.01 9.52 -8.28
N ILE A 187 -28.52 8.32 -8.55
CA ILE A 187 -27.73 7.19 -9.05
C ILE A 187 -27.09 7.53 -10.41
N ASP A 188 -27.86 8.10 -11.33
CA ASP A 188 -27.34 8.46 -12.67
C ASP A 188 -26.24 9.53 -12.58
N LYS A 189 -26.46 10.58 -11.78
CA LYS A 189 -25.45 11.61 -11.52
C LYS A 189 -24.18 11.03 -10.86
N ALA A 190 -24.32 10.14 -9.87
CA ALA A 190 -23.21 9.46 -9.22
C ALA A 190 -22.36 8.67 -10.23
N ARG A 191 -23.02 7.96 -11.14
CA ARG A 191 -22.35 7.21 -12.21
C ARG A 191 -21.64 8.13 -13.19
N HIS A 192 -22.28 9.20 -13.65
CA HIS A 192 -21.65 10.17 -14.55
C HIS A 192 -20.41 10.82 -13.91
N HIS A 193 -20.50 11.17 -12.62
CA HIS A 193 -19.37 11.71 -11.86
C HIS A 193 -18.22 10.71 -11.74
N ALA A 194 -18.52 9.46 -11.39
CA ALA A 194 -17.52 8.39 -11.31
C ALA A 194 -16.81 8.16 -12.66
N ASN A 195 -17.56 8.14 -13.76
CA ASN A 195 -17.00 8.01 -15.10
C ASN A 195 -16.08 9.18 -15.47
N ARG A 196 -16.47 10.42 -15.13
CA ARG A 196 -15.64 11.60 -15.34
C ARG A 196 -14.34 11.52 -14.54
N CYS A 197 -14.43 11.19 -13.25
CA CYS A 197 -13.26 11.04 -12.39
C CYS A 197 -12.28 9.97 -12.91
N MET A 198 -12.81 8.88 -13.47
CA MET A 198 -12.00 7.85 -14.12
C MET A 198 -11.34 8.35 -15.41
N GLN A 199 -12.06 9.09 -16.25
CA GLN A 199 -11.48 9.69 -17.46
C GLN A 199 -10.39 10.70 -17.14
N ASP A 200 -10.61 11.55 -16.13
CA ASP A 200 -9.63 12.53 -15.68
C ASP A 200 -8.37 11.86 -15.12
N SER A 201 -8.52 10.76 -14.37
CA SER A 201 -7.36 10.01 -13.84
C SER A 201 -6.55 9.35 -14.96
N PHE A 202 -7.21 8.78 -15.98
CA PHE A 202 -6.53 8.25 -17.17
C PHE A 202 -5.81 9.34 -17.95
N LYS A 203 -6.46 10.51 -18.12
CA LYS A 203 -5.87 11.65 -18.82
C LYS A 203 -4.65 12.18 -18.09
N TYR A 204 -4.75 12.38 -16.77
CA TYR A 204 -3.64 12.77 -15.92
C TYR A 204 -2.47 11.78 -15.99
N ALA A 205 -2.75 10.47 -15.87
CA ALA A 205 -1.73 9.43 -15.98
C ALA A 205 -1.02 9.45 -17.34
N LYS A 206 -1.78 9.62 -18.43
CA LYS A 206 -1.24 9.73 -19.79
C LYS A 206 -0.36 10.97 -19.96
N GLU A 207 -0.82 12.13 -19.48
CA GLU A 207 -0.06 13.39 -19.55
C GLU A 207 1.23 13.33 -18.72
N SER A 208 1.16 12.77 -17.51
CA SER A 208 2.32 12.58 -16.63
C SER A 208 3.34 11.62 -17.25
N TRP A 209 2.85 10.52 -17.84
CA TRP A 209 3.70 9.60 -18.58
C TRP A 209 4.32 10.29 -19.79
N ASN A 210 3.55 10.99 -20.63
CA ASN A 210 4.08 11.71 -21.80
C ASN A 210 5.14 12.77 -21.43
N LYS A 211 4.99 13.48 -20.30
CA LYS A 211 5.95 14.50 -19.85
C LYS A 211 7.30 13.89 -19.45
N SER A 212 7.26 12.73 -18.81
CA SER A 212 8.45 12.06 -18.27
C SER A 212 9.05 11.03 -19.24
N HIS A 213 8.24 10.51 -20.15
CA HIS A 213 8.64 9.51 -21.12
C HIS A 213 9.30 10.18 -22.32
N LYS A 214 10.63 10.19 -22.29
CA LYS A 214 11.44 10.48 -23.47
C LYS A 214 11.79 9.14 -24.11
N PRO A 215 11.42 8.91 -25.38
CA PRO A 215 11.91 7.73 -26.07
C PRO A 215 13.44 7.79 -26.04
N PRO A 216 14.09 6.69 -25.66
CA PRO A 216 15.53 6.66 -25.61
C PRO A 216 16.12 6.83 -27.02
N ASP A 217 16.92 7.88 -27.24
CA ASP A 217 17.77 8.00 -28.43
C ASP A 217 19.13 7.40 -28.08
N PHE A 218 19.24 6.07 -28.22
CA PHE A 218 20.45 5.33 -27.85
C PHE A 218 21.26 5.01 -29.11
N LYS A 219 22.56 5.26 -29.06
CA LYS A 219 23.48 4.82 -30.11
C LYS A 219 24.30 3.63 -29.61
N ILE A 220 24.62 2.75 -30.55
CA ILE A 220 25.55 1.64 -30.29
C ILE A 220 26.89 2.27 -29.90
N GLN A 221 27.54 1.74 -28.85
CA GLN A 221 28.76 2.28 -28.18
C GLN A 221 28.57 3.40 -27.16
N ASP A 222 27.36 3.92 -26.94
CA ASP A 222 27.12 4.85 -25.82
C ASP A 222 27.28 4.12 -24.46
N LEU A 223 27.73 4.86 -23.45
CA LEU A 223 27.90 4.37 -22.08
C LEU A 223 26.64 4.63 -21.24
N PHE A 224 26.21 3.63 -20.46
CA PHE A 224 25.01 3.70 -19.63
C PHE A 224 25.24 3.14 -18.23
N LEU A 225 24.64 3.80 -17.25
CA LEU A 225 24.57 3.32 -15.88
C LEU A 225 23.35 2.41 -15.71
N VAL A 226 23.50 1.26 -15.07
CA VAL A 226 22.41 0.29 -14.83
C VAL A 226 21.92 0.39 -13.39
N SER A 227 20.61 0.41 -13.17
CA SER A 227 20.05 0.53 -11.82
C SER A 227 20.51 -0.60 -10.91
N SER A 228 21.02 -0.22 -9.74
CA SER A 228 21.48 -1.14 -8.70
C SER A 228 20.37 -2.00 -8.10
N LEU A 229 19.09 -1.71 -8.39
CA LEU A 229 17.93 -2.49 -7.96
C LEU A 229 17.93 -3.92 -8.51
N ILE A 230 18.57 -4.16 -9.65
CA ILE A 230 18.62 -5.49 -10.29
C ILE A 230 19.69 -6.38 -9.65
N PHE A 231 20.71 -5.74 -9.03
CA PHE A 231 21.87 -6.44 -8.50
C PHE A 231 21.68 -6.76 -7.01
N ASN A 232 21.05 -7.90 -6.72
CA ASN A 232 20.85 -8.37 -5.34
C ASN A 232 22.12 -8.90 -4.66
N ASN A 233 23.21 -9.10 -5.41
CA ASN A 233 24.40 -9.83 -4.95
C ASN A 233 25.63 -8.93 -4.67
N ILE A 234 25.50 -7.61 -4.84
CA ILE A 234 26.62 -6.69 -4.54
C ILE A 234 26.75 -6.61 -3.02
N LYS A 235 27.93 -6.98 -2.49
CA LYS A 235 28.26 -6.98 -1.07
C LYS A 235 28.41 -5.55 -0.52
N CYS A 236 27.31 -4.81 -0.44
CA CYS A 236 27.27 -3.48 0.14
C CYS A 236 25.91 -3.25 0.84
N PRO A 237 25.87 -2.63 2.04
CA PRO A 237 24.63 -2.26 2.70
C PRO A 237 23.71 -1.46 1.76
N LYS A 238 22.40 -1.80 1.72
CA LYS A 238 21.43 -1.15 0.81
C LYS A 238 21.41 0.39 0.86
N LYS A 239 21.80 0.99 2.00
CA LYS A 239 21.84 2.44 2.22
C LYS A 239 23.12 3.12 1.68
N LEU A 240 24.21 2.37 1.51
CA LEU A 240 25.52 2.87 1.05
C LEU A 240 25.81 2.48 -0.40
N LYS A 241 24.88 1.77 -1.05
CA LYS A 241 25.01 1.35 -2.44
C LYS A 241 24.62 2.49 -3.36
N ASP A 242 25.48 2.78 -4.35
CA ASP A 242 25.14 3.68 -5.43
C ASP A 242 23.85 3.22 -6.12
N SER A 243 22.95 4.16 -6.43
CA SER A 243 21.66 3.83 -7.05
C SER A 243 21.79 3.24 -8.46
N PHE A 244 22.93 3.48 -9.12
CA PHE A 244 23.28 2.88 -10.40
C PHE A 244 24.69 2.31 -10.34
N ALA A 245 24.90 1.15 -10.95
CA ALA A 245 26.18 0.51 -11.14
C ALA A 245 26.96 1.18 -12.27
N GLU A 246 28.21 0.76 -12.41
CA GLU A 246 29.22 1.25 -13.36
C GLU A 246 28.69 1.49 -14.78
N PRO A 247 29.34 2.37 -15.57
CA PRO A 247 28.97 2.59 -16.95
C PRO A 247 29.32 1.36 -17.81
N PHE A 248 28.32 0.80 -18.49
CA PHE A 248 28.44 -0.31 -19.44
C PHE A 248 28.17 0.16 -20.86
N MET A 249 28.81 -0.48 -21.84
CA MET A 249 28.60 -0.18 -23.25
C MET A 249 27.39 -0.93 -23.82
N ILE A 250 26.66 -0.30 -24.74
CA ILE A 250 25.61 -0.97 -25.52
C ILE A 250 26.22 -1.86 -26.59
N LYS A 251 25.87 -3.14 -26.56
CA LYS A 251 26.21 -4.13 -27.60
C LYS A 251 25.15 -4.19 -28.70
N ALA A 252 23.87 -4.14 -28.32
CA ALA A 252 22.75 -4.17 -29.26
C ALA A 252 21.50 -3.49 -28.68
N LEU A 253 20.65 -2.97 -29.57
CA LEU A 253 19.35 -2.40 -29.22
C LEU A 253 18.26 -3.41 -29.60
N HIS A 254 17.57 -3.96 -28.60
CA HIS A 254 16.51 -4.96 -28.81
C HIS A 254 15.15 -4.30 -28.65
N ARG A 255 14.48 -3.97 -29.77
CA ARG A 255 13.16 -3.30 -29.79
C ARG A 255 13.21 -1.92 -29.08
N PRO A 256 12.14 -1.09 -29.10
CA PRO A 256 12.18 0.23 -28.44
C PRO A 256 12.35 0.21 -26.90
N ASN A 257 12.24 -0.94 -26.24
CA ASN A 257 12.10 -1.02 -24.78
C ASN A 257 13.22 -1.79 -24.05
N ALA A 258 14.17 -2.41 -24.75
CA ALA A 258 15.26 -3.16 -24.13
C ALA A 258 16.60 -2.93 -24.82
N VAL A 259 17.67 -3.00 -24.03
CA VAL A 259 19.05 -2.78 -24.48
C VAL A 259 19.92 -3.91 -23.98
N GLN A 260 20.77 -4.43 -24.86
CA GLN A 260 21.79 -5.42 -24.51
C GLN A 260 23.09 -4.70 -24.15
N LEU A 261 23.57 -4.92 -22.93
CA LEU A 261 24.80 -4.31 -22.42
C LEU A 261 25.94 -5.32 -22.38
N GLU A 262 27.16 -4.82 -22.57
CA GLU A 262 28.39 -5.56 -22.31
C GLU A 262 28.74 -5.46 -20.83
N LEU A 263 28.37 -6.48 -20.06
CA LEU A 263 28.64 -6.56 -18.63
C LEU A 263 30.07 -7.00 -18.35
N THR A 264 30.72 -6.38 -17.37
CA THR A 264 32.10 -6.65 -16.96
C THR A 264 32.18 -6.98 -15.46
N GLY A 265 33.31 -7.56 -15.03
CA GLY A 265 33.58 -7.84 -13.61
C GLY A 265 32.63 -8.85 -12.96
N GLU A 266 32.16 -8.53 -11.75
CA GLU A 266 31.23 -9.39 -10.97
C GLU A 266 29.86 -9.59 -11.63
N LEU A 267 29.53 -8.78 -12.65
CA LEU A 267 28.23 -8.78 -13.32
C LEU A 267 28.20 -9.57 -14.63
N MET A 268 29.33 -10.12 -15.10
CA MET A 268 29.40 -10.93 -16.34
C MET A 268 28.41 -12.10 -16.36
N ASN A 269 28.08 -12.66 -15.18
CA ASN A 269 27.19 -13.81 -15.05
C ASN A 269 25.69 -13.44 -15.03
N LYS A 270 25.33 -12.15 -15.21
CA LYS A 270 23.94 -11.69 -15.26
C LYS A 270 23.44 -11.63 -16.70
N HIS A 271 22.12 -11.68 -16.85
CA HIS A 271 21.49 -11.54 -18.16
C HIS A 271 21.82 -10.15 -18.74
N PRO A 272 22.30 -10.05 -20.00
CA PRO A 272 22.81 -8.80 -20.55
C PRO A 272 21.70 -7.85 -21.04
N ASP A 273 20.46 -8.31 -21.16
CA ASP A 273 19.33 -7.49 -21.61
C ASP A 273 18.64 -6.79 -20.45
N PHE A 274 18.52 -5.47 -20.55
CA PHE A 274 17.90 -4.61 -19.55
C PHE A 274 16.79 -3.75 -20.16
N PRO A 275 15.67 -3.54 -19.44
CA PRO A 275 14.68 -2.54 -19.83
C PRO A 275 15.27 -1.13 -19.84
N VAL A 276 14.86 -0.31 -20.82
CA VAL A 276 15.22 1.10 -20.95
C VAL A 276 14.98 1.89 -19.65
N SER A 277 13.92 1.55 -18.91
CA SER A 277 13.56 2.21 -17.65
C SER A 277 14.57 2.02 -16.51
N LEU A 278 15.47 1.03 -16.63
CA LEU A 278 16.47 0.69 -15.62
C LEU A 278 17.87 1.18 -15.99
N ILE A 279 18.02 1.88 -17.12
CA ILE A 279 19.29 2.42 -17.59
C ILE A 279 19.25 3.94 -17.66
N LYS A 280 20.39 4.57 -17.44
CA LYS A 280 20.55 6.03 -17.49
C LYS A 280 21.79 6.39 -18.31
N THR A 281 21.67 7.36 -19.20
CA THR A 281 22.80 7.88 -20.00
C THR A 281 23.95 8.29 -19.09
N TYR A 282 25.15 7.75 -19.33
CA TYR A 282 26.36 8.20 -18.65
C TYR A 282 26.91 9.43 -19.38
N SER A 283 26.96 10.56 -18.69
CA SER A 283 27.72 11.72 -19.15
C SER A 283 29.06 11.68 -18.42
N SER A 284 30.15 11.54 -19.18
CA SER A 284 31.48 11.73 -18.63
C SER A 284 31.58 13.15 -18.09
N SER A 285 32.08 13.31 -16.87
CA SER A 285 32.45 14.64 -16.38
C SER A 285 33.71 15.07 -17.11
N GLU A 286 33.66 16.18 -17.85
CA GLU A 286 34.84 16.81 -18.42
C GLU A 286 35.84 17.06 -17.28
N LYS A 287 36.98 16.35 -17.32
CA LYS A 287 38.06 16.50 -16.34
C LYS A 287 38.60 17.94 -16.31
N GLU A 288 38.40 18.69 -17.38
CA GLU A 288 38.78 20.10 -17.53
C GLU A 288 37.93 21.05 -16.66
N LEU A 289 36.63 20.79 -16.50
CA LEU A 289 35.73 21.64 -15.69
C LEU A 289 35.85 21.38 -14.18
N PHE A 290 36.25 20.17 -13.78
CA PHE A 290 36.32 19.77 -12.36
C PHE A 290 37.58 18.94 -12.05
N PRO A 291 38.78 19.51 -12.18
CA PRO A 291 40.06 18.79 -12.06
C PRO A 291 40.33 18.21 -10.65
N LEU A 292 39.68 18.76 -9.61
CA LEU A 292 39.81 18.30 -8.22
C LEU A 292 38.83 17.20 -7.83
N ARG A 293 37.92 16.79 -8.72
CA ARG A 293 36.88 15.79 -8.43
C ARG A 293 37.42 14.37 -8.59
N ASN A 294 38.44 14.03 -7.81
CA ASN A 294 38.81 12.64 -7.61
C ASN A 294 37.69 11.99 -6.78
N LYS A 295 36.99 10.99 -7.33
CA LYS A 295 36.15 10.13 -6.49
C LYS A 295 37.11 9.43 -5.54
N PRO A 296 37.07 9.69 -4.22
CA PRO A 296 37.81 8.85 -3.30
C PRO A 296 37.34 7.40 -3.51
N PRO A 297 38.23 6.40 -3.43
CA PRO A 297 37.81 5.02 -3.38
C PRO A 297 36.70 4.89 -2.34
N LEU A 298 35.59 4.23 -2.70
CA LEU A 298 34.57 3.89 -1.72
C LEU A 298 35.22 2.98 -0.69
N GLU A 299 35.62 3.55 0.45
CA GLU A 299 35.91 2.78 1.64
C GLU A 299 34.58 2.17 2.09
N ILE A 300 34.31 0.96 1.63
CA ILE A 300 33.23 0.15 2.17
C ILE A 300 33.64 -0.06 3.63
N PRO A 301 32.94 0.54 4.61
CA PRO A 301 33.23 0.22 6.00
C PRO A 301 33.14 -1.30 6.10
N PRO A 302 34.07 -1.97 6.81
CA PRO A 302 33.96 -3.41 7.00
C PRO A 302 32.51 -3.68 7.37
N LEU A 303 31.85 -4.59 6.64
CA LEU A 303 30.57 -5.08 7.13
C LEU A 303 30.85 -5.42 8.59
N GLU A 304 30.05 -4.90 9.51
CA GLU A 304 30.00 -5.47 10.83
C GLU A 304 29.61 -6.93 10.57
N ASP A 305 30.61 -7.80 10.41
CA ASP A 305 30.55 -9.18 10.83
C ASP A 305 30.13 -9.04 12.27
N GLY A 306 28.80 -9.07 12.45
CA GLY A 306 28.16 -8.61 13.67
C GLY A 306 28.92 -9.24 14.81
N GLU A 307 29.44 -8.39 15.70
CA GLU A 307 30.41 -8.69 16.77
C GLU A 307 30.62 -10.19 16.94
N GLU A 308 31.84 -10.72 16.78
CA GLU A 308 32.13 -12.14 17.03
C GLU A 308 31.52 -12.59 18.37
N LYS A 309 30.32 -13.15 18.29
CA LYS A 309 29.53 -13.54 19.44
C LYS A 309 30.08 -14.87 19.88
N LYS A 310 30.93 -14.86 20.91
CA LYS A 310 31.38 -16.11 21.54
C LYS A 310 30.15 -16.89 22.01
N ILE A 311 29.92 -18.02 21.35
CA ILE A 311 28.88 -18.97 21.71
C ILE A 311 29.25 -19.54 23.08
N LEU A 312 28.39 -19.30 24.08
CA LEU A 312 28.54 -19.87 25.41
C LEU A 312 28.06 -21.32 25.43
N LYS A 313 26.91 -21.58 24.79
CA LYS A 313 26.27 -22.90 24.82
C LYS A 313 25.29 -23.08 23.68
N VAL A 314 25.24 -24.28 23.12
CA VAL A 314 24.16 -24.73 22.22
C VAL A 314 22.97 -25.17 23.05
N VAL A 315 21.82 -24.52 22.85
CA VAL A 315 20.56 -24.78 23.55
C VAL A 315 19.74 -25.84 22.82
N LYS A 316 19.75 -25.84 21.48
CA LYS A 316 18.94 -26.77 20.68
C LYS A 316 19.52 -26.96 19.29
N GLU A 317 19.46 -28.18 18.76
CA GLU A 317 19.82 -28.49 17.37
C GLU A 317 18.56 -28.87 16.58
N ARG A 318 18.48 -28.40 15.34
CA ARG A 318 17.45 -28.80 14.37
C ARG A 318 18.10 -29.07 13.03
N ARG A 319 17.69 -30.14 12.35
CA ARG A 319 18.03 -30.37 10.94
C ARG A 319 16.98 -29.76 10.02
N THR A 320 17.41 -29.09 8.96
CA THR A 320 16.49 -28.57 7.94
C THR A 320 15.86 -29.72 7.15
N ARG A 321 14.69 -29.46 6.53
CA ARG A 321 13.88 -30.46 5.81
C ARG A 321 14.66 -31.20 4.71
N ASN A 322 15.68 -30.55 4.12
CA ASN A 322 16.51 -31.13 3.06
C ASN A 322 17.73 -31.90 3.60
N LYS A 323 17.83 -32.14 4.92
CA LYS A 323 18.90 -32.90 5.63
C LYS A 323 20.36 -32.45 5.40
N LYS A 324 20.60 -31.42 4.59
CA LYS A 324 21.95 -30.93 4.27
C LYS A 324 22.51 -29.93 5.28
N GLU A 325 21.65 -29.28 6.07
CA GLU A 325 22.09 -28.22 6.99
C GLU A 325 21.57 -28.47 8.42
N ARG A 326 22.40 -28.10 9.40
CA ARG A 326 22.09 -28.15 10.83
C ARG A 326 22.02 -26.73 11.35
N GLU A 327 20.90 -26.40 11.98
CA GLU A 327 20.68 -25.11 12.64
C GLU A 327 20.82 -25.31 14.15
N TYR A 328 21.54 -24.39 14.79
CA TYR A 328 21.77 -24.40 16.23
C TYR A 328 21.17 -23.16 16.87
N LEU A 329 20.30 -23.34 17.87
CA LEU A 329 19.91 -22.28 18.78
C LEU A 329 21.01 -22.15 19.83
N VAL A 330 21.69 -21.01 19.87
CA VAL A 330 22.85 -20.77 20.75
C VAL A 330 22.61 -19.61 21.71
N SER A 331 23.12 -19.76 22.93
CA SER A 331 23.30 -18.66 23.88
C SER A 331 24.67 -18.05 23.67
N TYR A 332 24.75 -16.72 23.59
CA TYR A 332 25.99 -15.98 23.39
C TYR A 332 26.12 -14.83 24.40
N ARG A 333 27.35 -14.41 24.68
CA ARG A 333 27.66 -13.22 25.49
C ARG A 333 28.03 -12.08 24.54
N ASN A 334 27.41 -10.90 24.69
CA ASN A 334 27.89 -9.71 24.01
C ASN A 334 29.26 -9.35 24.59
N SER A 335 30.27 -9.24 23.73
CA SER A 335 31.58 -8.72 24.14
C SER A 335 31.47 -7.21 24.21
N THR A 336 31.05 -6.67 25.36
CA THR A 336 31.16 -5.24 25.62
C THR A 336 32.65 -4.87 25.61
N LYS A 337 33.08 -4.12 24.60
CA LYS A 337 34.32 -3.34 24.66
C LYS A 337 34.17 -2.20 25.65
#